data_AF-A0A077PJZ1-F1
#
_entry.id   AF-A0A077PJZ1-F1
#
_cell.length_a   1.000
_cell.length_b   1.000
_cell.length_c   1.000
_cell.angle_alpha   90.00
_cell.angle_beta   90.00
_cell.angle_gamma   90.00
#
_symmetry.space_group_name_H-M   'P 1'
#
loop_
_entity.id
_entity.type
_entity.pdbx_description
1 polymer ?
#
loop_
_entity_poly.entity_id
_entity_poly.type
_entity_poly.pdbx_seq_one_letter_code
_entity_poly.pdbx_strand_id
1 'polypeptide(L)'
;MERTFPLLEKLRNSVVVDCGHIIISGTSKKYRFGLNGNCSEGELLSFRTGINLVSSLRQLNKKATLNLYLSDLSGISGGNEERYAIYEKIKSGDKCQFIPKEYISLLEDAGFNEHDIEINLQSKGNERFKKIIKKTMSKISSEKSKNDYRKSLYSEYGALFLTNKAKEIFSITTPFLFNHLDENEYFNGNWWANDDVTIRDSWLKDLPFLKIKKNPFVNLYESGGKVLCPATYSGLLSHYNNDDDHIAVYSRRDDPFVGEKVIRGVIASNILDKDFSRNCLQVILSNYDEQELSIICKDTIKKTNEDFNDFLNKINQIQNSKGLVLL
;
A
#
# COMPACT_ATOMS: atom_id res chain seq x y z
N MET A 1 15.64 -13.89 -4.22
CA MET A 1 15.15 -15.01 -3.36
C MET A 1 15.95 -15.12 -2.06
N GLU A 2 17.29 -15.23 -2.10
CA GLU A 2 18.10 -15.38 -0.87
C GLU A 2 17.86 -14.30 0.21
N ARG A 3 17.77 -13.02 -0.16
CA ARG A 3 17.47 -11.93 0.80
C ARG A 3 16.02 -11.95 1.32
N THR A 4 15.09 -12.53 0.56
CA THR A 4 13.66 -12.53 0.88
C THR A 4 13.30 -13.67 1.83
N PHE A 5 13.95 -14.83 1.70
CA PHE A 5 13.61 -16.05 2.44
C PHE A 5 13.58 -15.86 3.97
N PRO A 6 14.57 -15.21 4.61
CA PRO A 6 14.53 -14.96 6.06
C PRO A 6 13.38 -14.03 6.50
N LEU A 7 12.85 -13.19 5.60
CA LEU A 7 11.70 -12.34 5.88
C LEU A 7 10.39 -13.12 5.78
N LEU A 8 10.31 -14.13 4.90
CA LEU A 8 9.14 -15.00 4.78
C LEU A 8 8.89 -15.79 6.06
N GLU A 9 9.95 -16.28 6.72
CA GLU A 9 9.84 -17.03 7.98
C GLU A 9 9.17 -16.21 9.10
N LYS A 10 9.38 -14.88 9.10
CA LYS A 10 8.81 -13.95 10.10
C LYS A 10 7.31 -13.72 9.93
N LEU A 11 6.74 -14.04 8.76
CA LEU A 11 5.31 -13.88 8.51
C LEU A 11 4.50 -14.96 9.24
N ARG A 12 3.23 -14.71 9.48
CA ARG A 12 2.28 -15.68 10.04
C ARG A 12 2.06 -16.88 9.13
N ASN A 13 1.23 -17.81 9.60
CA ASN A 13 0.86 -18.99 8.83
C ASN A 13 -0.04 -18.67 7.63
N SER A 14 -0.89 -17.66 7.72
CA SER A 14 -1.75 -17.22 6.62
C SER A 14 -1.16 -15.97 5.97
N VAL A 15 -0.90 -16.02 4.67
CA VAL A 15 -0.23 -14.95 3.93
C VAL A 15 -0.93 -14.71 2.59
N VAL A 16 -1.22 -13.44 2.31
CA VAL A 16 -1.70 -12.99 1.00
C VAL A 16 -0.54 -12.36 0.24
N VAL A 17 -0.24 -12.87 -0.94
CA VAL A 17 0.74 -12.30 -1.86
C VAL A 17 -0.01 -11.51 -2.91
N ASP A 18 0.00 -10.20 -2.74
CA ASP A 18 -0.61 -9.24 -3.63
C ASP A 18 0.35 -8.85 -4.75
N CYS A 19 0.03 -9.26 -5.97
CA CYS A 19 0.81 -8.96 -7.15
C CYS A 19 -0.12 -8.71 -8.33
N GLY A 20 -0.26 -7.45 -8.73
CA GLY A 20 -1.05 -7.11 -9.90
C GLY A 20 -2.18 -6.15 -9.60
N HIS A 21 -1.81 -4.90 -9.34
CA HIS A 21 -2.70 -3.80 -9.67
C HIS A 21 -2.70 -3.62 -11.19
N ILE A 22 -3.68 -4.22 -11.88
CA ILE A 22 -3.78 -4.16 -13.33
C ILE A 22 -5.08 -3.46 -13.75
N ILE A 23 -4.99 -2.59 -14.76
CA ILE A 23 -6.17 -1.93 -15.31
C ILE A 23 -7.06 -2.97 -15.97
N ILE A 24 -8.36 -2.97 -15.63
CA ILE A 24 -9.38 -3.67 -16.41
C ILE A 24 -10.20 -2.62 -17.18
N SER A 25 -10.39 -2.86 -18.47
CA SER A 25 -11.18 -2.00 -19.35
C SER A 25 -12.12 -2.78 -20.25
N GLY A 26 -13.18 -2.12 -20.72
CA GLY A 26 -14.16 -2.69 -21.65
C GLY A 26 -15.56 -2.84 -21.06
N THR A 27 -16.28 -3.85 -21.55
CA THR A 27 -17.69 -4.14 -21.22
C THR A 27 -17.90 -5.65 -21.05
N SER A 28 -19.06 -6.05 -20.55
CA SER A 28 -19.48 -7.45 -20.34
C SER A 28 -19.25 -8.42 -21.51
N LYS A 29 -19.08 -7.91 -22.74
CA LYS A 29 -18.78 -8.72 -23.92
C LYS A 29 -17.29 -9.00 -24.11
N LYS A 30 -16.41 -8.09 -23.67
CA LYS A 30 -14.96 -8.19 -23.87
C LYS A 30 -14.22 -7.27 -22.89
N TYR A 31 -13.50 -7.87 -21.95
CA TYR A 31 -12.55 -7.16 -21.10
C TYR A 31 -11.14 -7.18 -21.70
N ARG A 32 -10.37 -6.16 -21.37
CA ARG A 32 -8.95 -6.01 -21.71
C ARG A 32 -8.18 -5.61 -20.46
N PHE A 33 -6.96 -6.11 -20.33
CA PHE A 33 -6.14 -5.93 -19.14
C PHE A 33 -4.86 -5.15 -19.45
N GLY A 34 -4.42 -4.32 -18.51
CA GLY A 34 -3.25 -3.48 -18.65
C GLY A 34 -3.48 -2.27 -19.55
N LEU A 35 -2.42 -1.47 -19.74
CA LEU A 35 -2.51 -0.24 -20.52
C LEU A 35 -2.72 -0.57 -22.00
N ASN A 36 -3.74 0.05 -22.60
CA ASN A 36 -4.15 -0.25 -23.98
C ASN A 36 -4.45 -1.73 -24.22
N GLY A 37 -4.81 -2.48 -23.17
CA GLY A 37 -5.17 -3.89 -23.23
C GLY A 37 -4.01 -4.85 -23.40
N ASN A 38 -2.80 -4.47 -22.98
CA ASN A 38 -1.65 -5.36 -22.85
C ASN A 38 -1.02 -5.21 -21.47
N CYS A 39 -0.55 -6.31 -20.89
CA CYS A 39 0.23 -6.28 -19.66
C CYS A 39 1.64 -5.71 -19.93
N SER A 40 2.15 -4.86 -19.06
CA SER A 40 3.54 -4.39 -19.13
C SER A 40 4.53 -5.48 -18.70
N GLU A 41 5.81 -5.30 -19.01
CA GLU A 41 6.86 -6.17 -18.47
C GLU A 41 6.93 -6.14 -16.94
N GLY A 42 6.68 -4.97 -16.33
CA GLY A 42 6.68 -4.82 -14.88
C GLY A 42 5.53 -5.57 -14.21
N GLU A 43 4.34 -5.53 -14.81
CA GLU A 43 3.16 -6.27 -14.38
C GLU A 43 3.41 -7.78 -14.43
N LEU A 44 3.95 -8.28 -15.55
CA LEU A 44 4.30 -9.69 -15.74
C LEU A 44 5.39 -10.17 -14.76
N LEU A 45 6.43 -9.36 -14.55
CA LEU A 45 7.53 -9.70 -13.65
C LEU A 45 7.07 -9.71 -12.18
N SER A 46 6.21 -8.76 -11.80
CA SER A 46 5.62 -8.71 -10.46
C SER A 46 4.76 -9.93 -10.20
N PHE A 47 3.91 -10.31 -11.16
CA PHE A 47 3.04 -11.48 -11.04
C PHE A 47 3.85 -12.79 -10.96
N ARG A 48 4.85 -12.98 -11.83
CA ARG A 48 5.78 -14.12 -11.77
C ARG A 48 6.51 -14.19 -10.43
N THR A 49 6.94 -13.05 -9.90
CA THR A 49 7.58 -12.98 -8.57
C THR A 49 6.60 -13.39 -7.47
N GLY A 50 5.33 -12.96 -7.56
CA GLY A 50 4.27 -13.37 -6.63
C GLY A 50 4.05 -14.89 -6.62
N ILE A 51 3.97 -15.53 -7.79
CA ILE A 51 3.84 -16.99 -7.93
C ILE A 51 5.01 -17.71 -7.23
N ASN A 52 6.24 -17.24 -7.45
CA ASN A 52 7.43 -17.81 -6.81
C ASN A 52 7.39 -17.66 -5.29
N LEU A 53 6.92 -16.52 -4.78
CA LEU A 53 6.76 -16.27 -3.35
C LEU A 53 5.71 -17.18 -2.73
N VAL A 54 4.56 -17.37 -3.38
CA VAL A 54 3.53 -18.32 -2.92
C VAL A 54 4.08 -19.74 -2.85
N SER A 55 4.81 -20.18 -3.88
CA SER A 55 5.47 -21.50 -3.89
C SER A 55 6.44 -21.65 -2.72
N SER A 56 7.25 -20.63 -2.45
CA SER A 56 8.23 -20.62 -1.36
C SER A 56 7.57 -20.64 0.02
N LEU A 57 6.49 -19.87 0.19
CA LEU A 57 5.70 -19.87 1.43
C LEU A 57 5.03 -21.22 1.67
N ARG A 58 4.53 -21.89 0.63
CA ARG A 58 3.95 -23.24 0.73
C ARG A 58 5.00 -24.28 1.13
N GLN A 59 6.24 -24.16 0.63
CA GLN A 59 7.37 -25.00 1.09
C GLN A 59 7.70 -24.77 2.57
N LEU A 60 7.46 -23.56 3.09
CA LEU A 60 7.54 -23.24 4.52
C LEU A 60 6.27 -23.66 5.31
N ASN A 61 5.40 -24.49 4.74
CA ASN A 61 4.11 -24.92 5.32
C ASN A 61 3.16 -23.78 5.70
N LYS A 62 3.24 -22.64 5.00
CA LYS A 62 2.31 -21.51 5.17
C LYS A 62 1.14 -21.64 4.19
N LYS A 63 -0.04 -21.21 4.63
CA LYS A 63 -1.23 -21.02 3.80
C LYS A 63 -1.06 -19.71 3.01
N ALA A 64 -0.51 -19.82 1.81
CA ALA A 64 -0.27 -18.69 0.93
C ALA A 64 -1.27 -18.62 -0.23
N THR A 65 -1.87 -17.44 -0.41
CA THR A 65 -2.82 -17.13 -1.49
C THR A 65 -2.22 -16.06 -2.40
N LEU A 66 -2.37 -16.23 -3.72
CA LEU A 66 -2.02 -15.21 -4.71
C LEU A 66 -3.24 -14.30 -4.94
N ASN A 67 -3.06 -12.99 -4.92
CA ASN A 67 -4.11 -12.03 -5.24
C ASN A 67 -3.80 -11.18 -6.47
N LEU A 68 -4.84 -11.01 -7.29
CA LEU A 68 -4.93 -10.07 -8.40
C LEU A 68 -5.87 -8.91 -8.05
N TYR A 69 -5.40 -7.67 -8.13
CA TYR A 69 -6.19 -6.47 -7.85
C TYR A 69 -6.52 -5.69 -9.14
N LEU A 70 -7.79 -5.69 -9.52
CA LEU A 70 -8.23 -5.06 -10.77
C LEU A 70 -8.60 -3.60 -10.55
N SER A 71 -7.93 -2.72 -11.29
CA SER A 71 -8.21 -1.28 -11.36
C SER A 71 -9.37 -1.00 -12.31
N ASP A 72 -10.57 -0.99 -11.76
CA ASP A 72 -11.87 -0.92 -12.46
C ASP A 72 -12.50 0.48 -12.45
N LEU A 73 -11.77 1.52 -12.04
CA LEU A 73 -12.32 2.86 -11.89
C LEU A 73 -12.37 3.68 -13.18
N SER A 74 -11.42 3.48 -14.09
CA SER A 74 -11.28 4.31 -15.31
C SER A 74 -11.61 3.56 -16.60
N GLY A 75 -11.43 2.23 -16.64
CA GLY A 75 -11.53 1.46 -17.88
C GLY A 75 -12.90 0.84 -18.18
N ILE A 76 -13.78 0.70 -17.18
CA ILE A 76 -15.07 0.01 -17.33
C ILE A 76 -16.14 0.99 -17.81
N SER A 77 -16.63 0.80 -19.04
CA SER A 77 -17.57 1.74 -19.68
C SER A 77 -18.99 1.66 -19.11
N GLY A 78 -19.38 0.53 -18.53
CA GLY A 78 -20.72 0.33 -17.94
C GLY A 78 -20.87 0.85 -16.49
N GLY A 79 -19.86 1.57 -15.97
CA GLY A 79 -19.94 2.22 -14.66
C GLY A 79 -20.20 1.25 -13.50
N ASN A 80 -21.05 1.65 -12.55
CA ASN A 80 -21.30 0.88 -11.32
C ASN A 80 -22.05 -0.45 -11.56
N GLU A 81 -22.96 -0.50 -12.52
CA GLU A 81 -23.73 -1.71 -12.83
C GLU A 81 -22.81 -2.82 -13.34
N GLU A 82 -21.91 -2.47 -14.26
CA GLU A 82 -20.92 -3.40 -14.80
C GLU A 82 -19.91 -3.84 -13.73
N ARG A 83 -19.43 -2.92 -12.87
CA ARG A 83 -18.58 -3.27 -11.71
C ARG A 83 -19.27 -4.24 -10.76
N TYR A 84 -20.57 -4.06 -10.51
CA TYR A 84 -21.35 -4.98 -9.69
C TYR A 84 -21.47 -6.36 -10.34
N ALA A 85 -21.72 -6.43 -11.64
CA ALA A 85 -21.78 -7.69 -12.38
C ALA A 85 -20.43 -8.45 -12.34
N ILE A 86 -19.31 -7.74 -12.52
CA ILE A 86 -17.96 -8.33 -12.39
C ILE A 86 -17.77 -8.91 -10.99
N TYR A 87 -18.12 -8.16 -9.94
CA TYR A 87 -18.00 -8.60 -8.56
C TYR A 87 -18.80 -9.88 -8.28
N GLU A 88 -20.06 -9.95 -8.72
CA GLU A 88 -20.91 -11.13 -8.50
C GLU A 88 -20.37 -12.37 -9.24
N LYS A 89 -19.83 -12.20 -10.46
CA LYS A 89 -19.17 -13.29 -11.21
C LYS A 89 -17.91 -13.79 -10.51
N ILE A 90 -17.08 -12.88 -9.98
CA ILE A 90 -15.90 -13.27 -9.19
C ILE A 90 -16.32 -14.08 -7.96
N LYS A 91 -17.35 -13.61 -7.25
CA LYS A 91 -17.87 -14.24 -6.03
C LYS A 91 -18.52 -15.60 -6.29
N SER A 92 -19.16 -15.79 -7.45
CA SER A 92 -19.77 -17.06 -7.85
C SER A 92 -18.78 -18.08 -8.42
N GLY A 93 -17.49 -17.71 -8.57
CA GLY A 93 -16.44 -18.57 -9.09
C GLY A 93 -16.22 -18.48 -10.60
N ASP A 94 -17.04 -17.71 -11.33
CA ASP A 94 -16.87 -17.40 -12.76
C ASP A 94 -15.81 -16.29 -12.96
N LYS A 95 -14.63 -16.51 -12.38
CA LYS A 95 -13.58 -15.49 -12.24
C LYS A 95 -12.52 -15.53 -13.33
N CYS A 96 -12.38 -16.66 -14.03
CA CYS A 96 -11.34 -16.92 -15.04
C CYS A 96 -11.31 -15.87 -16.15
N GLN A 97 -12.48 -15.37 -16.58
CA GLN A 97 -12.59 -14.32 -17.60
C GLN A 97 -11.96 -12.97 -17.17
N PHE A 98 -11.65 -12.80 -15.89
CA PHE A 98 -11.03 -11.59 -15.32
C PHE A 98 -9.53 -11.73 -15.08
N ILE A 99 -8.92 -12.79 -15.60
CA ILE A 99 -7.49 -13.05 -15.51
C ILE A 99 -6.86 -12.75 -16.88
N PRO A 100 -5.78 -11.94 -16.95
CA PRO A 100 -5.04 -11.75 -18.18
C PRO A 100 -4.52 -13.08 -18.74
N LYS A 101 -4.54 -13.27 -20.06
CA LYS A 101 -4.07 -14.52 -20.70
C LYS A 101 -2.60 -14.80 -20.41
N GLU A 102 -1.81 -13.75 -20.36
CA GLU A 102 -0.40 -13.81 -20.03
C GLU A 102 -0.19 -14.32 -18.60
N TYR A 103 -1.09 -13.97 -17.67
CA TYR A 103 -1.02 -14.44 -16.28
C TYR A 103 -1.43 -15.91 -16.17
N ILE A 104 -2.41 -16.35 -16.97
CA ILE A 104 -2.81 -17.76 -17.06
C ILE A 104 -1.60 -18.61 -17.48
N SER A 105 -0.88 -18.22 -18.54
CA SER A 105 0.33 -18.93 -18.97
C SER A 105 1.39 -19.00 -17.87
N LEU A 106 1.59 -17.92 -17.11
CA LEU A 106 2.54 -17.90 -15.98
C LEU A 106 2.13 -18.84 -14.83
N LEU A 107 0.82 -18.97 -14.57
CA LEU A 107 0.29 -19.89 -13.56
C LEU A 107 0.50 -21.34 -13.99
N GLU A 108 0.14 -21.67 -15.23
CA GLU A 108 0.27 -23.02 -15.80
C GLU A 108 1.73 -23.49 -15.80
N ASP A 109 2.67 -22.63 -16.22
CA ASP A 109 4.11 -22.93 -16.22
C ASP A 109 4.64 -23.24 -14.81
N ALA A 110 4.02 -22.68 -13.78
CA ALA A 110 4.37 -22.89 -12.38
C ALA A 110 3.56 -24.00 -11.70
N GLY A 111 2.66 -24.67 -12.42
CA GLY A 111 1.79 -25.72 -11.88
C GLY A 111 0.63 -25.23 -11.01
N PHE A 112 0.21 -23.98 -11.19
CA PHE A 112 -0.96 -23.39 -10.53
C PHE A 112 -2.18 -23.44 -11.44
N ASN A 113 -3.36 -23.45 -10.84
CA ASN A 113 -4.63 -23.30 -11.53
C ASN A 113 -5.16 -21.86 -11.38
N GLU A 114 -5.90 -21.36 -12.38
CA GLU A 114 -6.65 -20.09 -12.31
C GLU A 114 -7.58 -19.99 -11.10
N HIS A 115 -8.05 -21.11 -10.56
CA HIS A 115 -8.84 -21.14 -9.33
C HIS A 115 -8.03 -20.85 -8.06
N ASP A 116 -6.70 -20.96 -8.10
CA ASP A 116 -5.81 -20.71 -6.95
C ASP A 116 -5.58 -19.22 -6.67
N ILE A 117 -6.04 -18.32 -7.55
CA ILE A 117 -5.87 -16.88 -7.37
C ILE A 117 -7.14 -16.23 -6.82
N GLU A 118 -7.00 -15.31 -5.89
CA GLU A 118 -8.08 -14.41 -5.51
C GLU A 118 -8.09 -13.18 -6.41
N ILE A 119 -9.28 -12.65 -6.70
CA ILE A 119 -9.45 -11.45 -7.54
C ILE A 119 -10.28 -10.44 -6.75
N ASN A 120 -9.77 -9.21 -6.63
CA ASN A 120 -10.45 -8.13 -5.95
C ASN A 120 -10.53 -6.88 -6.84
N LEU A 121 -11.60 -6.09 -6.68
CA LEU A 121 -11.81 -4.85 -7.45
C LEU A 121 -11.43 -3.62 -6.63
N GLN A 122 -10.75 -2.68 -7.28
CA GLN A 122 -10.34 -1.41 -6.68
C GLN A 122 -11.52 -0.61 -6.13
N SER A 123 -12.62 -0.56 -6.86
CA SER A 123 -13.84 0.15 -6.45
C SER A 123 -14.36 -0.30 -5.09
N LYS A 124 -14.37 -1.61 -4.82
CA LYS A 124 -14.85 -2.19 -3.55
C LYS A 124 -13.92 -1.86 -2.38
N GLY A 125 -12.61 -1.96 -2.59
CA GLY A 125 -11.61 -1.61 -1.57
C GLY A 125 -11.69 -0.13 -1.22
N ASN A 126 -11.80 0.72 -2.25
CA ASN A 126 -11.96 2.17 -2.09
C ASN A 126 -13.22 2.53 -1.31
N GLU A 127 -14.37 1.88 -1.58
CA GLU A 127 -15.60 2.10 -0.82
C GLU A 127 -15.42 1.77 0.67
N ARG A 128 -14.79 0.63 0.98
CA ARG A 128 -14.55 0.20 2.36
C ARG A 128 -13.64 1.17 3.09
N PHE A 129 -12.49 1.53 2.52
CA PHE A 129 -11.55 2.43 3.20
C PHE A 129 -12.06 3.87 3.27
N LYS A 130 -12.82 4.34 2.28
CA LYS A 130 -13.50 5.66 2.34
C LYS A 130 -14.47 5.75 3.53
N LYS A 131 -15.14 4.66 3.92
CA LYS A 131 -15.98 4.63 5.13
C LYS A 131 -15.13 4.79 6.40
N ILE A 132 -13.96 4.15 6.46
CA ILE A 132 -13.01 4.28 7.58
C ILE A 132 -12.50 5.73 7.70
N ILE A 133 -12.11 6.35 6.58
CA ILE A 133 -11.68 7.74 6.54
C ILE A 133 -12.80 8.68 7.03
N LYS A 134 -14.02 8.54 6.50
CA LYS A 134 -15.17 9.36 6.91
C LYS A 134 -15.48 9.24 8.40
N LYS A 135 -15.44 8.01 8.95
CA LYS A 135 -15.63 7.76 10.38
C LYS A 135 -14.57 8.48 11.22
N THR A 136 -13.31 8.43 10.79
CA THR A 136 -12.21 9.11 11.48
C THR A 136 -12.36 10.62 11.41
N MET A 137 -12.64 11.20 10.24
CA MET A 137 -12.88 12.64 10.08
C MET A 137 -14.07 13.15 10.92
N SER A 138 -15.14 12.37 10.98
CA SER A 138 -16.30 12.68 11.83
C SER A 138 -15.92 12.69 13.30
N LYS A 139 -15.14 11.69 13.75
CA LYS A 139 -14.63 11.64 15.12
C LYS A 139 -13.74 12.83 15.45
N ILE A 140 -12.76 13.15 14.60
CA ILE A 140 -11.90 14.33 14.77
C ILE A 140 -12.77 15.57 14.93
N SER A 141 -13.75 15.77 14.05
CA SER A 141 -14.65 16.92 14.10
C SER A 141 -15.47 16.99 15.39
N SER A 142 -15.95 15.85 15.90
CA SER A 142 -16.71 15.80 17.17
C SER A 142 -15.86 16.08 18.40
N GLU A 143 -14.56 15.79 18.35
CA GLU A 143 -13.66 15.99 19.49
C GLU A 143 -13.07 17.39 19.55
N LYS A 144 -13.10 18.17 18.46
CA LYS A 144 -12.57 19.55 18.40
C LYS A 144 -13.11 20.50 19.47
N SER A 145 -14.31 20.24 19.99
CA SER A 145 -14.92 21.03 21.06
C SER A 145 -14.33 20.74 22.44
N LYS A 146 -13.50 19.70 22.59
CA LYS A 146 -12.84 19.32 23.84
C LYS A 146 -11.47 20.00 23.94
N ASN A 147 -11.08 20.40 25.15
CA ASN A 147 -9.69 20.78 25.44
C ASN A 147 -8.77 19.58 25.14
N ASP A 148 -7.59 19.84 24.58
CA ASP A 148 -6.54 18.86 24.28
C ASP A 148 -6.96 17.68 23.38
N TYR A 149 -7.97 17.85 22.52
CA TYR A 149 -8.43 16.77 21.63
C TYR A 149 -7.33 16.19 20.75
N ARG A 150 -6.36 17.00 20.31
CA ARG A 150 -5.22 16.51 19.51
C ARG A 150 -4.34 15.53 20.28
N LYS A 151 -4.13 15.78 21.58
CA LYS A 151 -3.39 14.88 22.46
C LYS A 151 -4.15 13.58 22.68
N SER A 152 -5.48 13.66 22.85
CA SER A 152 -6.35 12.49 22.94
C SER A 152 -6.31 11.63 21.66
N LEU A 153 -6.46 12.27 20.49
CA LEU A 153 -6.35 11.61 19.19
C LEU A 153 -4.95 10.99 19.00
N TYR A 154 -3.89 11.72 19.33
CA TYR A 154 -2.52 11.19 19.23
C TYR A 154 -2.33 9.95 20.12
N SER A 155 -2.86 9.98 21.34
CA SER A 155 -2.80 8.82 22.24
C SER A 155 -3.55 7.60 21.72
N GLU A 156 -4.62 7.79 20.95
CA GLU A 156 -5.40 6.69 20.37
C GLU A 156 -4.80 6.16 19.07
N TYR A 157 -4.32 7.06 18.21
CA TYR A 157 -3.93 6.76 16.84
C TYR A 157 -2.42 6.65 16.63
N GLY A 158 -1.60 7.13 17.58
CA GLY A 158 -0.14 7.26 17.42
C GLY A 158 0.26 8.21 16.29
N ALA A 159 -0.63 9.15 15.95
CA ALA A 159 -0.54 9.95 14.74
C ALA A 159 -1.19 11.33 14.89
N LEU A 160 -0.75 12.26 14.05
CA LEU A 160 -1.38 13.57 13.86
C LEU A 160 -2.03 13.64 12.47
N PHE A 161 -3.13 14.38 12.41
CA PHE A 161 -3.95 14.54 11.22
C PHE A 161 -3.81 15.96 10.68
N LEU A 162 -3.66 16.10 9.36
CA LEU A 162 -3.45 17.37 8.69
C LEU A 162 -4.36 17.53 7.48
N THR A 163 -4.56 18.78 7.09
CA THR A 163 -5.29 19.18 5.89
C THR A 163 -4.59 20.37 5.22
N ASN A 164 -4.91 20.68 3.98
CA ASN A 164 -4.60 22.00 3.40
C ASN A 164 -5.62 23.05 3.89
N LYS A 165 -5.32 24.33 3.64
CA LYS A 165 -6.22 25.46 3.97
C LYS A 165 -7.62 25.33 3.34
N ALA A 166 -7.71 24.73 2.15
CA ALA A 166 -8.96 24.51 1.43
C ALA A 166 -9.79 23.31 1.94
N LYS A 167 -9.25 22.50 2.87
CA LYS A 167 -9.89 21.28 3.39
C LYS A 167 -10.15 20.18 2.36
N GLU A 168 -9.30 20.14 1.33
CA GLU A 168 -9.42 19.21 0.19
C GLU A 168 -8.58 17.95 0.36
N ILE A 169 -7.51 18.02 1.17
CA ILE A 169 -6.63 16.89 1.44
C ILE A 169 -6.78 16.43 2.87
N PHE A 170 -6.68 15.12 3.06
CA PHE A 170 -6.58 14.51 4.38
C PHE A 170 -5.28 13.74 4.46
N SER A 171 -4.43 14.16 5.39
CA SER A 171 -3.07 13.67 5.51
C SER A 171 -2.79 13.18 6.92
N ILE A 172 -1.90 12.21 7.02
CA ILE A 172 -1.51 11.57 8.27
C ILE A 172 -0.01 11.69 8.43
N THR A 173 0.44 11.91 9.66
CA THR A 173 1.86 11.82 10.03
C THR A 173 2.02 11.10 11.36
N THR A 174 3.16 10.44 11.55
CA THR A 174 3.44 9.59 12.71
C THR A 174 4.93 9.66 13.06
N PRO A 175 5.32 9.54 14.35
CA PRO A 175 6.70 9.47 14.80
C PRO A 175 7.61 8.54 14.00
N PHE A 176 7.09 7.41 13.53
CA PHE A 176 7.84 6.47 12.70
C PHE A 176 8.50 7.13 11.48
N LEU A 177 7.84 8.14 10.87
CA LEU A 177 8.37 8.85 9.70
C LEU A 177 9.49 9.84 10.02
N PHE A 178 9.69 10.15 11.30
CA PHE A 178 10.74 11.06 11.80
C PHE A 178 11.87 10.32 12.49
N ASN A 179 11.77 8.99 12.61
CA ASN A 179 12.89 8.18 13.07
C ASN A 179 13.89 8.02 11.92
N HIS A 180 14.95 8.82 11.96
CA HIS A 180 15.97 8.92 10.92
C HIS A 180 17.28 8.22 11.29
N LEU A 181 17.27 7.36 12.32
CA LEU A 181 18.50 6.72 12.83
C LEU A 181 19.22 5.93 11.75
N ASP A 182 18.52 5.01 11.08
CA ASP A 182 19.10 4.14 10.04
C ASP A 182 19.62 4.95 8.85
N GLU A 183 18.87 5.96 8.40
CA GLU A 183 19.28 6.80 7.28
C GLU A 183 20.50 7.67 7.64
N ASN A 184 20.52 8.24 8.84
CA ASN A 184 21.64 9.07 9.30
C ASN A 184 22.92 8.25 9.49
N GLU A 185 22.81 7.00 9.96
CA GLU A 185 23.93 6.08 10.05
C GLU A 185 24.47 5.74 8.66
N TYR A 186 23.60 5.34 7.73
CA TYR A 186 23.99 4.99 6.36
C TYR A 186 24.69 6.14 5.62
N PHE A 187 24.21 7.38 5.79
CA PHE A 187 24.76 8.56 5.12
C PHE A 187 25.81 9.33 5.92
N ASN A 188 26.17 8.86 7.13
CA ASN A 188 27.04 9.56 8.09
C ASN A 188 26.60 11.02 8.34
N GLY A 189 25.29 11.23 8.52
CA GLY A 189 24.70 12.54 8.77
C GLY A 189 23.31 12.71 8.18
N ASN A 190 22.74 13.90 8.34
CA ASN A 190 21.36 14.23 7.95
C ASN A 190 21.25 14.99 6.61
N TRP A 191 22.34 15.12 5.85
CA TRP A 191 22.36 15.91 4.60
C TRP A 191 21.36 15.38 3.56
N TRP A 192 21.08 14.08 3.57
CA TRP A 192 20.11 13.45 2.67
C TRP A 192 18.69 14.02 2.82
N ALA A 193 18.36 14.56 4.01
CA ALA A 193 17.05 15.11 4.32
C ALA A 193 16.85 16.52 3.74
N ASN A 194 17.92 17.20 3.29
CA ASN A 194 17.82 18.53 2.69
C ASN A 194 16.96 18.52 1.43
N ASP A 195 16.10 19.52 1.25
CA ASP A 195 15.10 19.55 0.15
C ASP A 195 15.74 19.52 -1.25
N ASP A 196 16.99 19.95 -1.41
CA ASP A 196 17.75 19.96 -2.67
C ASP A 196 18.31 18.60 -3.08
N VAL A 197 18.36 17.63 -2.15
CA VAL A 197 18.92 16.31 -2.43
C VAL A 197 17.89 15.40 -3.13
N THR A 198 18.18 14.99 -4.36
CA THR A 198 17.37 13.95 -5.04
C THR A 198 17.72 12.56 -4.52
N ILE A 199 16.73 11.82 -4.03
CA ILE A 199 16.90 10.42 -3.61
C ILE A 199 17.11 9.53 -4.83
N ARG A 200 18.24 8.84 -4.87
CA ARG A 200 18.59 7.88 -5.94
C ARG A 200 17.91 6.54 -5.69
N ASP A 201 17.46 5.88 -6.75
CA ASP A 201 16.82 4.56 -6.65
C ASP A 201 17.76 3.49 -6.06
N SER A 202 19.07 3.59 -6.31
CA SER A 202 20.06 2.69 -5.73
C SER A 202 20.13 2.74 -4.20
N TRP A 203 19.73 3.86 -3.57
CA TRP A 203 19.69 3.95 -2.11
C TRP A 203 18.50 3.22 -1.50
N LEU A 204 17.44 2.96 -2.28
CA LEU A 204 16.19 2.37 -1.79
C LEU A 204 16.31 0.87 -1.56
N LYS A 205 17.34 0.24 -2.13
CA LYS A 205 17.69 -1.15 -1.85
C LYS A 205 18.05 -1.37 -0.38
N ASP A 206 18.75 -0.40 0.20
CA ASP A 206 19.26 -0.46 1.57
C ASP A 206 18.40 0.37 2.53
N LEU A 207 17.81 1.47 2.05
CA LEU A 207 16.93 2.37 2.78
C LEU A 207 15.57 2.52 2.07
N PRO A 208 14.72 1.49 2.07
CA PRO A 208 13.44 1.51 1.34
C PRO A 208 12.44 2.55 1.89
N PHE A 209 12.62 3.02 3.13
CA PHE A 209 11.80 4.07 3.74
C PHE A 209 12.30 5.49 3.45
N LEU A 210 13.41 5.66 2.72
CA LEU A 210 14.09 6.95 2.58
C LEU A 210 13.21 8.04 1.96
N LYS A 211 12.55 7.75 0.83
CA LYS A 211 11.67 8.74 0.14
C LYS A 211 10.48 9.16 1.01
N ILE A 212 9.92 8.25 1.80
CA ILE A 212 8.79 8.57 2.69
C ILE A 212 9.23 9.27 3.97
N LYS A 213 10.39 8.93 4.55
CA LYS A 213 10.93 9.66 5.71
C LYS A 213 11.40 11.08 5.35
N LYS A 214 11.85 11.29 4.10
CA LYS A 214 12.13 12.63 3.56
C LYS A 214 10.87 13.49 3.42
N ASN A 215 9.73 12.87 3.11
CA ASN A 215 8.43 13.55 3.00
C ASN A 215 7.43 12.89 3.96
N PRO A 216 7.53 13.20 5.28
CA PRO A 216 6.90 12.43 6.36
C PRO A 216 5.39 12.73 6.52
N PHE A 217 4.72 13.08 5.43
CA PHE A 217 3.28 13.31 5.36
C PHE A 217 2.67 12.34 4.35
N VAL A 218 1.73 11.53 4.83
CA VAL A 218 0.97 10.61 4.00
C VAL A 218 -0.32 11.29 3.59
N ASN A 219 -0.38 11.85 2.38
CA ASN A 219 -1.65 12.30 1.83
C ASN A 219 -2.43 11.07 1.34
N LEU A 220 -3.67 10.89 1.80
CA LEU A 220 -4.39 9.64 1.49
C LEU A 220 -4.82 9.54 0.02
N TYR A 221 -5.15 10.68 -0.58
CA TYR A 221 -5.52 10.80 -1.98
C TYR A 221 -4.50 11.71 -2.68
N GLU A 222 -3.58 11.10 -3.42
CA GLU A 222 -2.56 11.79 -4.20
C GLU A 222 -2.88 11.63 -5.70
N SER A 223 -2.70 12.70 -6.46
CA SER A 223 -2.88 12.73 -7.91
C SER A 223 -1.64 12.28 -8.70
N GLY A 224 -0.52 12.02 -8.02
CA GLY A 224 0.75 11.61 -8.64
C GLY A 224 0.85 10.10 -8.87
N GLY A 225 1.16 9.69 -10.11
CA GLY A 225 1.40 8.30 -10.54
C GLY A 225 0.12 7.48 -10.77
N LYS A 226 0.13 6.63 -11.81
CA LYS A 226 -1.09 6.06 -12.42
C LYS A 226 -1.60 4.76 -11.76
N VAL A 227 -0.80 4.11 -10.93
CA VAL A 227 -1.09 2.74 -10.45
C VAL A 227 -1.83 2.80 -9.10
N LEU A 228 -1.17 3.25 -8.03
CA LEU A 228 -1.77 3.27 -6.68
C LEU A 228 -1.83 4.68 -6.09
N CYS A 229 -2.75 4.90 -5.15
CA CYS A 229 -2.60 5.92 -4.12
C CYS A 229 -2.69 5.27 -2.74
N PRO A 230 -2.24 5.93 -1.65
CA PRO A 230 -2.23 5.31 -0.33
C PRO A 230 -3.59 4.77 0.12
N ALA A 231 -4.67 5.53 -0.13
CA ALA A 231 -6.03 5.06 0.17
C ALA A 231 -6.46 3.84 -0.65
N THR A 232 -5.97 3.70 -1.89
CA THR A 232 -6.28 2.53 -2.72
C THR A 232 -5.58 1.28 -2.22
N TYR A 233 -4.30 1.36 -1.86
CA TYR A 233 -3.61 0.20 -1.28
C TYR A 233 -4.19 -0.15 0.10
N SER A 234 -4.56 0.86 0.90
CA SER A 234 -5.28 0.63 2.16
C SER A 234 -6.64 -0.05 1.94
N GLY A 235 -7.34 0.32 0.87
CA GLY A 235 -8.57 -0.32 0.42
C GLY A 235 -8.38 -1.79 0.05
N LEU A 236 -7.28 -2.11 -0.63
CA LEU A 236 -6.87 -3.49 -0.92
C LEU A 236 -6.70 -4.28 0.37
N LEU A 237 -5.88 -3.78 1.30
CA LEU A 237 -5.66 -4.42 2.60
C LEU A 237 -6.99 -4.63 3.33
N SER A 238 -7.90 -3.66 3.24
CA SER A 238 -9.21 -3.76 3.87
C SER A 238 -10.03 -4.97 3.39
N HIS A 239 -9.74 -5.63 2.27
CA HIS A 239 -10.49 -6.82 1.83
C HIS A 239 -10.29 -8.05 2.73
N TYR A 240 -9.11 -8.20 3.31
CA TYR A 240 -8.69 -9.44 3.96
C TYR A 240 -8.91 -9.44 5.46
N ASN A 241 -8.72 -10.60 6.09
CA ASN A 241 -8.72 -10.72 7.54
C ASN A 241 -7.42 -10.10 8.11
N ASN A 242 -7.51 -9.55 9.32
CA ASN A 242 -6.35 -9.03 10.05
C ASN A 242 -5.43 -10.13 10.58
N ASP A 243 -5.85 -11.39 10.51
CA ASP A 243 -5.00 -12.55 10.79
C ASP A 243 -4.01 -12.85 9.66
N ASP A 244 -4.28 -12.37 8.43
CA ASP A 244 -3.46 -12.62 7.25
C ASP A 244 -2.32 -11.58 7.15
N ASP A 245 -1.07 -12.04 7.12
CA ASP A 245 0.05 -11.18 6.75
C ASP A 245 0.06 -10.94 5.24
N HIS A 246 0.66 -9.84 4.79
CA HIS A 246 0.60 -9.42 3.39
C HIS A 246 1.99 -9.26 2.80
N ILE A 247 2.14 -9.66 1.54
CA ILE A 247 3.30 -9.35 0.72
C ILE A 247 2.84 -8.53 -0.48
N ALA A 248 3.35 -7.31 -0.60
CA ALA A 248 3.14 -6.43 -1.75
C ALA A 248 4.25 -6.66 -2.79
N VAL A 249 3.91 -7.00 -4.03
CA VAL A 249 4.89 -7.23 -5.10
C VAL A 249 4.58 -6.33 -6.29
N TYR A 250 5.48 -5.39 -6.56
CA TYR A 250 5.28 -4.34 -7.56
C TYR A 250 6.58 -3.94 -8.26
N SER A 251 6.49 -3.28 -9.41
CA SER A 251 7.65 -2.84 -10.19
C SER A 251 7.70 -1.33 -10.36
N ARG A 252 8.89 -0.73 -10.18
CA ARG A 252 9.12 0.69 -10.50
C ARG A 252 9.05 0.99 -11.99
N ARG A 253 9.06 -0.04 -12.85
CA ARG A 253 8.83 0.09 -14.30
C ARG A 253 7.41 0.59 -14.62
N ASP A 254 6.45 0.27 -13.77
CA ASP A 254 5.04 0.63 -13.96
C ASP A 254 4.68 1.94 -13.26
N ASP A 255 5.25 2.15 -12.08
CA ASP A 255 5.11 3.40 -11.32
C ASP A 255 6.38 3.67 -10.51
N PRO A 256 7.16 4.71 -10.87
CA PRO A 256 8.40 5.06 -10.17
C PRO A 256 8.25 5.34 -8.67
N PHE A 257 7.02 5.53 -8.17
CA PHE A 257 6.71 5.82 -6.77
C PHE A 257 5.95 4.68 -6.06
N VAL A 258 5.86 3.49 -6.67
CA VAL A 258 5.00 2.40 -6.17
C VAL A 258 5.38 1.92 -4.77
N GLY A 259 6.69 1.84 -4.47
CA GLY A 259 7.16 1.43 -3.15
C GLY A 259 6.71 2.39 -2.05
N GLU A 260 6.78 3.70 -2.32
CA GLU A 260 6.33 4.71 -1.37
C GLU A 260 4.82 4.65 -1.19
N LYS A 261 4.06 4.42 -2.26
CA LYS A 261 2.59 4.32 -2.23
C LYS A 261 2.10 3.13 -1.42
N VAL A 262 2.76 1.97 -1.56
CA VAL A 262 2.49 0.77 -0.78
C VAL A 262 2.76 1.02 0.70
N ILE A 263 3.96 1.50 1.06
CA ILE A 263 4.32 1.85 2.44
C ILE A 263 3.32 2.85 3.04
N ARG A 264 3.00 3.92 2.31
CA ARG A 264 2.02 4.94 2.72
C ARG A 264 0.65 4.32 2.98
N GLY A 265 0.20 3.39 2.13
CA GLY A 265 -1.04 2.66 2.32
C GLY A 265 -1.02 1.78 3.56
N VAL A 266 0.08 1.05 3.81
CA VAL A 266 0.24 0.25 5.04
C VAL A 266 0.18 1.14 6.28
N ILE A 267 0.87 2.28 6.28
CA ILE A 267 0.83 3.24 7.39
C ILE A 267 -0.59 3.77 7.61
N ALA A 268 -1.29 4.15 6.53
CA ALA A 268 -2.65 4.64 6.60
C ALA A 268 -3.62 3.58 7.13
N SER A 269 -3.53 2.32 6.67
CA SER A 269 -4.30 1.20 7.21
C SER A 269 -3.97 0.95 8.68
N ASN A 270 -2.69 0.93 9.05
CA ASN A 270 -2.29 0.73 10.43
C ASN A 270 -2.92 1.80 11.33
N ILE A 271 -2.82 3.08 10.97
CA ILE A 271 -3.34 4.18 11.79
C ILE A 271 -4.88 4.21 11.78
N LEU A 272 -5.52 4.12 10.63
CA LEU A 272 -6.97 4.38 10.51
C LEU A 272 -7.86 3.16 10.79
N ASP A 273 -7.37 1.95 10.50
CA ASP A 273 -8.08 0.72 10.81
C ASP A 273 -7.66 0.20 12.19
N LYS A 274 -8.61 0.27 13.14
CA LYS A 274 -8.37 -0.08 14.54
C LYS A 274 -7.94 -1.53 14.71
N ASP A 275 -8.50 -2.41 13.89
CA ASP A 275 -8.30 -3.85 13.98
C ASP A 275 -7.07 -4.30 13.19
N PHE A 276 -6.42 -3.39 12.46
CA PHE A 276 -5.23 -3.69 11.68
C PHE A 276 -4.13 -4.26 12.57
N SER A 277 -3.72 -5.49 12.30
CA SER A 277 -2.76 -6.22 13.11
C SER A 277 -1.78 -7.06 12.27
N ARG A 278 -1.54 -6.68 11.01
CA ARG A 278 -0.80 -7.48 10.03
C ARG A 278 0.65 -7.07 9.94
N ASN A 279 1.53 -8.01 9.63
CA ASN A 279 2.83 -7.68 9.06
C ASN A 279 2.67 -7.49 7.55
N CYS A 280 3.32 -6.46 7.03
CA CYS A 280 3.34 -6.18 5.59
C CYS A 280 4.78 -6.18 5.10
N LEU A 281 5.12 -7.19 4.30
CA LEU A 281 6.35 -7.24 3.53
C LEU A 281 6.11 -6.57 2.19
N GLN A 282 7.06 -5.79 1.72
CA GLN A 282 7.08 -5.22 0.39
C GLN A 282 8.30 -5.74 -0.37
N VAL A 283 8.06 -6.12 -1.62
CA VAL A 283 9.05 -6.52 -2.61
C VAL A 283 8.87 -5.62 -3.84
N ILE A 284 9.71 -4.59 -3.95
CA ILE A 284 9.71 -3.73 -5.14
C ILE A 284 10.84 -4.15 -6.07
N LEU A 285 10.46 -4.41 -7.31
CA LEU A 285 11.35 -4.68 -8.41
C LEU A 285 11.82 -3.35 -8.98
N SER A 286 13.10 -3.05 -8.79
CA SER A 286 13.71 -1.84 -9.32
C SER A 286 13.93 -1.94 -10.84
N ASN A 287 14.28 -0.82 -11.46
CA ASN A 287 14.65 -0.77 -12.88
C ASN A 287 16.00 -1.44 -13.19
N TYR A 288 16.77 -1.80 -12.16
CA TYR A 288 18.12 -2.37 -12.28
C TYR A 288 18.18 -3.86 -11.86
N ASP A 289 17.03 -4.54 -11.87
CA ASP A 289 16.87 -5.94 -11.45
C ASP A 289 17.27 -6.22 -9.98
N GLU A 290 17.41 -5.18 -9.18
CA GLU A 290 17.54 -5.28 -7.73
C GLU A 290 16.18 -5.25 -7.03
N GLN A 291 16.10 -5.92 -5.88
CA GLN A 291 14.90 -5.93 -5.04
C GLN A 291 15.06 -4.97 -3.86
N GLU A 292 14.10 -4.06 -3.72
CA GLU A 292 13.92 -3.25 -2.51
C GLU A 292 12.97 -4.02 -1.59
N LEU A 293 13.47 -4.39 -0.42
CA LEU A 293 12.74 -5.20 0.55
C LEU A 293 12.50 -4.36 1.80
N SER A 294 11.24 -4.24 2.22
CA SER A 294 10.90 -3.61 3.49
C SER A 294 9.81 -4.39 4.22
N ILE A 295 9.83 -4.36 5.55
CA ILE A 295 8.78 -4.96 6.37
C ILE A 295 8.29 -3.94 7.39
N ILE A 296 6.97 -3.79 7.48
CA ILE A 296 6.31 -3.06 8.56
C ILE A 296 5.59 -4.11 9.39
N CYS A 297 6.08 -4.32 10.61
CA CYS A 297 5.42 -5.22 11.55
C CYS A 297 4.19 -4.52 12.14
N LYS A 298 3.19 -5.32 12.55
CA LYS A 298 1.88 -4.83 13.01
C LYS A 298 1.91 -3.70 14.05
N ASP A 299 2.89 -3.74 14.95
CA ASP A 299 3.00 -2.85 16.10
C ASP A 299 3.93 -1.65 15.85
N THR A 300 4.65 -1.62 14.73
CA THR A 300 5.72 -0.66 14.47
C THR A 300 5.24 0.79 14.43
N ILE A 301 4.02 1.04 13.92
CA ILE A 301 3.49 2.40 13.76
C ILE A 301 2.73 2.88 15.00
N LYS A 302 1.87 2.03 15.60
CA LYS A 302 1.04 2.40 16.76
C LYS A 302 1.82 2.54 18.07
N LYS A 303 2.89 1.78 18.28
CA LYS A 303 3.66 1.79 19.54
C LYS A 303 4.81 2.80 19.47
N THR A 304 4.47 4.09 19.44
CA THR A 304 5.48 5.16 19.59
C THR A 304 5.56 5.61 21.05
N ASN A 305 6.79 5.69 21.57
CA ASN A 305 7.09 6.27 22.89
C ASN A 305 7.33 7.79 22.81
N GLU A 306 7.21 8.39 21.63
CA GLU A 306 7.47 9.82 21.45
C GLU A 306 6.38 10.67 22.11
N ASP A 307 6.80 11.63 22.94
CA ASP A 307 5.89 12.55 23.61
C ASP A 307 5.11 13.41 22.60
N PHE A 308 3.85 13.68 22.92
CA PHE A 308 2.97 14.46 22.06
C PHE A 308 3.51 15.85 21.75
N ASN A 309 4.04 16.56 22.75
CA ASN A 309 4.50 17.94 22.57
C ASN A 309 5.78 17.99 21.72
N ASP A 310 6.68 17.04 21.94
CA ASP A 310 7.91 16.90 21.14
C ASP A 310 7.56 16.65 19.67
N PHE A 311 6.65 15.70 19.42
CA PHE A 311 6.21 15.39 18.07
C PHE A 311 5.46 16.57 17.43
N LEU A 312 4.57 17.22 18.17
CA LEU A 312 3.84 18.41 17.72
C LEU A 312 4.79 19.55 17.31
N ASN A 313 5.85 19.77 18.08
CA ASN A 313 6.87 20.77 17.77
C ASN A 313 7.60 20.46 16.46
N LYS A 314 7.98 19.20 16.22
CA LYS A 314 8.56 18.77 14.94
C LYS A 314 7.62 19.05 13.78
N ILE A 315 6.33 18.73 13.91
CA ILE A 315 5.34 18.99 12.86
C ILE A 315 5.18 20.48 12.59
N ASN A 316 5.11 21.31 13.64
CA ASN A 316 4.93 22.75 13.50
C ASN A 316 6.07 23.42 12.72
N GLN A 317 7.30 22.90 12.84
CA GLN A 317 8.47 23.41 12.11
C GLN A 317 8.38 23.20 10.60
N ILE A 318 7.76 22.10 10.15
CA ILE A 318 7.78 21.71 8.73
C ILE A 318 6.44 21.86 8.02
N GLN A 319 5.29 21.81 8.70
CA GLN A 319 3.97 21.80 8.06
C GLN A 319 3.69 23.05 7.21
N ASN A 320 4.17 24.21 7.66
CA ASN A 320 3.94 25.50 6.99
C ASN A 320 4.63 25.53 5.62
N SER A 321 5.84 24.97 5.53
CA SER A 321 6.59 24.84 4.26
C SER A 321 5.89 23.92 3.26
N LYS A 322 5.05 22.99 3.74
CA LYS A 322 4.30 22.03 2.93
C LYS A 322 2.84 22.43 2.70
N GLY A 323 2.42 23.62 3.13
CA GLY A 323 1.05 24.12 2.96
C GLY A 323 -0.02 23.34 3.75
N LEU A 324 0.40 22.62 4.79
CA LEU A 324 -0.47 21.81 5.65
C LEU A 324 -0.77 22.53 6.96
N VAL A 325 -1.95 22.24 7.53
CA VAL A 325 -2.39 22.68 8.85
C VAL A 325 -2.94 21.49 9.64
N LEU A 326 -2.61 21.43 10.93
CA LEU A 326 -3.14 20.43 11.85
C LEU A 326 -4.65 20.51 11.96
N LEU A 327 -5.31 19.37 11.79
CA LEU A 327 -6.75 19.22 11.97
C LEU A 327 -7.18 19.35 13.42
#